data_AF-I0HAB2-F1
#
_entry.id   AF-I0HAB2-F1
#
_cell.length_a   1.000
_cell.length_b   1.000
_cell.length_c   1.000
_cell.angle_alpha   90.00
_cell.angle_beta   90.00
_cell.angle_gamma   90.00
#
_symmetry.space_group_name_H-M   'P 1'
#
loop_
_entity.id
_entity.type
_entity.pdbx_description
1 polymer ?
#
loop_
_entity_poly.entity_id
_entity_poly.type
_entity_poly.pdbx_seq_one_letter_code
_entity_poly.pdbx_strand_id
1 'polypeptide(L)'
;MSLPDLAAYAPHRSVTDADFEGTAVPGLRADFYRRAEGDRIASVGRYSYGGREVLMAWGYVDEEHCRRHAVHDPSRGWQPVTEGCPDVRVVRTGERVVGLEVRTPEGTWVRAGATSRPGRAGTPESAPESAGDSAPGSAGESAPESAGESAPGSAARSGQAG
;
A
#
# COMPACT_ATOMS: atom_id res chain seq x y z
N MET A 1 21.21 -11.15 15.07
CA MET A 1 20.62 -9.80 15.07
C MET A 1 19.15 -9.90 14.74
N SER A 2 18.33 -9.01 15.27
CA SER A 2 16.87 -9.00 15.08
C SER A 2 16.44 -7.97 14.04
N LEU A 3 15.20 -8.08 13.58
CA LEU A 3 14.53 -7.02 12.82
C LEU A 3 14.51 -5.71 13.63
N PRO A 4 14.53 -4.55 12.94
CA PRO A 4 14.26 -3.26 13.58
C PRO A 4 12.87 -3.23 14.22
N ASP A 5 12.80 -2.81 15.48
CA ASP A 5 11.53 -2.43 16.10
C ASP A 5 11.12 -1.05 15.60
N LEU A 6 10.11 -1.00 14.73
CA LEU A 6 9.64 0.25 14.12
C LEU A 6 8.99 1.20 15.14
N ALA A 7 8.56 0.73 16.31
CA ALA A 7 8.03 1.60 17.36
C ALA A 7 9.09 2.56 17.92
N ALA A 8 10.38 2.21 17.78
CA ALA A 8 11.49 3.07 18.16
C ALA A 8 11.82 4.16 17.11
N TYR A 9 11.16 4.16 15.95
CA TYR A 9 11.42 5.10 14.86
C TYR A 9 10.23 6.04 14.63
N ALA A 10 10.52 7.26 14.21
CA ALA A 10 9.50 8.18 13.73
C ALA A 10 9.18 7.89 12.26
N PRO A 11 7.88 7.86 11.86
CA PRO A 11 7.50 7.86 10.45
C PRO A 11 8.10 9.08 9.74
N HIS A 12 8.72 8.87 8.59
CA HIS A 12 9.36 9.96 7.83
C HIS A 12 8.62 10.28 6.53
N ARG A 13 8.38 9.27 5.68
CA ARG A 13 7.61 9.43 4.43
C ARG A 13 7.09 8.09 3.93
N SER A 14 6.05 8.12 3.11
CA SER A 14 5.54 6.96 2.38
C SER A 14 5.55 7.23 0.88
N VAL A 15 5.90 6.22 0.09
CA VAL A 15 5.90 6.26 -1.38
C VAL A 15 5.00 5.14 -1.88
N THR A 16 4.02 5.49 -2.70
CA THR A 16 3.23 4.54 -3.49
C THR A 16 3.91 4.29 -4.83
N ASP A 17 3.70 3.11 -5.39
CA ASP A 17 4.34 2.64 -6.62
C ASP A 17 5.87 2.85 -6.59
N ALA A 18 6.47 2.48 -5.46
CA ALA A 18 7.90 2.66 -5.22
C ALA A 18 8.73 2.02 -6.34
N ASP A 19 9.84 2.67 -6.69
CA ASP A 19 10.73 2.18 -7.72
C ASP A 19 11.85 1.30 -7.18
N PHE A 20 12.32 0.40 -8.04
CA PHE A 20 13.60 -0.29 -7.90
C PHE A 20 14.41 -0.01 -9.16
N GLU A 21 15.62 0.52 -8.99
CA GLU A 21 16.53 0.89 -10.10
C GLU A 21 15.83 1.78 -11.15
N GLY A 22 15.01 2.74 -10.71
CA GLY A 22 14.28 3.65 -11.59
C GLY A 22 13.04 3.04 -12.28
N THR A 23 12.71 1.77 -12.00
CA THR A 23 11.47 1.14 -12.48
C THR A 23 10.41 1.14 -11.39
N ALA A 24 9.37 1.97 -11.56
CA ALA A 24 8.20 1.96 -10.67
C ALA A 24 7.51 0.58 -10.67
N VAL A 25 7.15 0.08 -9.50
CA VAL A 25 6.41 -1.18 -9.34
C VAL A 25 4.99 -0.89 -8.87
N PRO A 26 3.98 -0.94 -9.76
CA PRO A 26 2.60 -0.63 -9.39
C PRO A 26 2.08 -1.53 -8.26
N GLY A 27 1.55 -0.91 -7.20
CA GLY A 27 1.05 -1.56 -6.01
C GLY A 27 2.08 -1.81 -4.90
N LEU A 28 3.36 -1.48 -5.14
CA LEU A 28 4.40 -1.52 -4.11
C LEU A 28 4.37 -0.22 -3.30
N ARG A 29 4.23 -0.35 -1.98
CA ARG A 29 4.32 0.76 -1.03
C ARG A 29 5.59 0.64 -0.22
N ALA A 30 6.36 1.72 -0.13
CA ALA A 30 7.50 1.86 0.75
C ALA A 30 7.20 2.88 1.86
N ASP A 31 7.23 2.46 3.12
CA ASP A 31 7.17 3.33 4.29
C ASP A 31 8.58 3.49 4.87
N PHE A 32 9.06 4.73 4.98
CA PHE A 32 10.38 5.04 5.50
C PHE A 32 10.27 5.63 6.91
N TYR A 33 11.12 5.14 7.80
CA TYR A 33 11.19 5.53 9.21
C TYR A 33 12.60 5.97 9.57
N ARG A 34 12.72 6.92 10.50
CA ARG A 34 14.01 7.47 10.93
C ARG A 34 14.11 7.58 12.44
N ARG A 35 15.34 7.44 12.94
CA ARG A 35 15.68 7.64 14.35
C ARG A 35 17.08 8.25 14.44
N ALA A 36 17.26 9.22 15.32
CA ALA A 36 18.59 9.72 15.64
C ALA A 36 19.39 8.65 16.41
N GLU A 37 20.64 8.46 16.04
CA GLU A 37 21.57 7.50 16.68
C GLU A 37 22.95 8.16 16.79
N GLY A 38 23.17 8.85 17.92
CA GLY A 38 24.32 9.73 18.09
C GLY A 38 24.31 10.83 17.03
N ASP A 39 25.42 10.94 16.29
CA ASP A 39 25.58 11.93 15.21
C ASP A 39 25.01 11.46 13.85
N ARG A 40 24.39 10.27 13.81
CA ARG A 40 23.86 9.68 12.58
C ARG A 40 22.35 9.50 12.63
N ILE A 41 21.75 9.29 11.47
CA ILE A 41 20.32 9.02 11.34
C ILE A 41 20.15 7.60 10.83
N ALA A 42 19.68 6.71 11.69
CA ALA A 42 19.27 5.37 11.29
C ALA A 42 17.98 5.47 10.47
N SER A 43 17.91 4.72 9.37
CA SER A 43 16.77 4.70 8.46
C SER A 43 16.34 3.27 8.17
N VAL A 44 15.02 3.04 8.14
CA VAL A 44 14.41 1.76 7.81
C VAL A 44 13.37 1.98 6.71
N GLY A 45 13.44 1.21 5.63
CA GLY A 45 12.40 1.10 4.61
C GLY A 45 11.64 -0.21 4.78
N ARG A 46 10.32 -0.13 5.03
CA ARG A 46 9.41 -1.28 5.02
C ARG A 46 8.63 -1.29 3.72
N TYR A 47 8.70 -2.39 2.97
CA TYR A 47 8.04 -2.53 1.69
C TYR A 47 6.89 -3.52 1.80
N SER A 48 5.75 -3.12 1.25
CA SER A 48 4.53 -3.94 1.21
C SER A 48 3.90 -3.92 -0.18
N TYR A 49 3.32 -5.04 -0.59
CA TYR A 49 2.62 -5.18 -1.86
C TYR A 49 1.23 -5.71 -1.60
N GLY A 50 0.19 -5.00 -2.05
CA GLY A 50 -1.20 -5.40 -1.78
C GLY A 50 -1.50 -5.56 -0.28
N GLY A 51 -0.87 -4.75 0.57
CA GLY A 51 -1.00 -4.80 2.03
C GLY A 51 -0.21 -5.91 2.74
N ARG A 52 0.54 -6.73 2.01
CA ARG A 52 1.40 -7.80 2.56
C ARG A 52 2.84 -7.33 2.62
N GLU A 53 3.53 -7.60 3.73
CA GLU A 53 4.96 -7.30 3.86
C GLU A 53 5.79 -8.14 2.89
N VAL A 54 6.79 -7.52 2.27
CA VAL A 54 7.65 -8.14 1.25
C VAL A 54 9.10 -8.14 1.71
N LEU A 55 9.63 -6.98 2.12
CA LEU A 55 10.98 -6.87 2.64
C LEU A 55 11.11 -5.66 3.56
N MET A 56 12.16 -5.67 4.38
CA MET A 56 12.63 -4.54 5.15
C MET A 56 14.12 -4.36 4.89
N ALA A 57 14.56 -3.13 4.67
CA ALA A 57 15.97 -2.80 4.49
C ALA A 57 16.33 -1.59 5.35
N TRP A 58 17.52 -1.59 5.94
CA TRP A 58 17.94 -0.54 6.86
C TRP A 58 19.44 -0.29 6.85
N GLY A 59 19.81 0.89 7.34
CA GLY A 59 21.16 1.42 7.39
C GLY A 59 21.11 2.83 7.94
N TYR A 60 22.00 3.69 7.44
CA TYR A 60 22.02 5.10 7.79
C TYR A 60 21.73 5.99 6.57
N VAL A 61 21.18 7.18 6.80
CA VAL A 61 20.81 8.13 5.72
C VAL A 61 22.04 8.66 4.98
N ASP A 62 23.21 8.67 5.62
CA ASP A 62 24.49 9.10 5.05
C ASP A 62 25.20 8.00 4.24
N GLU A 63 24.56 6.84 4.03
CA GLU A 63 25.09 5.73 3.26
C GLU A 63 24.33 5.53 1.95
N GLU A 64 25.06 5.23 0.88
CA GLU A 64 24.49 4.93 -0.44
C GLU A 64 23.71 3.60 -0.46
N HIS A 65 24.14 2.65 0.37
CA HIS A 65 23.60 1.29 0.38
C HIS A 65 23.02 0.92 1.73
N CYS A 66 21.97 0.09 1.70
CA CYS A 66 21.44 -0.52 2.91
C CYS A 66 22.53 -1.40 3.53
N ARG A 67 22.73 -1.29 4.84
CA ARG A 67 23.63 -2.19 5.57
C ARG A 67 23.05 -3.58 5.68
N ARG A 68 21.72 -3.68 5.81
CA ARG A 68 21.03 -4.92 6.10
C ARG A 68 19.66 -4.96 5.48
N HIS A 69 19.15 -6.18 5.32
CA HIS A 69 17.77 -6.43 4.95
C HIS A 69 17.25 -7.73 5.54
N ALA A 70 15.93 -7.90 5.48
CA ALA A 70 15.22 -9.15 5.72
C ALA A 70 14.08 -9.25 4.70
N VAL A 71 13.77 -10.48 4.28
CA VAL A 71 12.70 -10.76 3.31
C VAL A 71 11.55 -11.44 4.05
N HIS A 72 10.32 -11.06 3.74
CA HIS A 72 9.13 -11.72 4.27
C HIS A 72 8.63 -12.77 3.29
N ASP A 73 8.77 -14.04 3.66
CA ASP A 73 8.16 -15.16 2.94
C ASP A 73 6.71 -15.32 3.44
N PRO A 74 5.69 -15.38 2.56
CA PRO A 74 4.29 -15.44 2.98
C PRO A 74 3.92 -16.73 3.74
N SER A 75 4.71 -17.81 3.59
CA SER A 75 4.50 -19.10 4.26
C SER A 75 5.36 -19.27 5.51
N ARG A 76 6.55 -18.67 5.52
CA ARG A 76 7.56 -18.84 6.58
C ARG A 76 7.76 -17.60 7.46
N GLY A 77 7.13 -16.49 7.10
CA GLY A 77 7.30 -15.20 7.76
C GLY A 77 8.63 -14.53 7.42
N TRP A 78 9.06 -13.63 8.30
CA TRP A 78 10.34 -12.94 8.18
C TRP A 78 11.52 -13.92 8.22
N GLN A 79 12.32 -13.88 7.15
CA GLN A 79 13.56 -14.64 7.04
C GLN A 79 14.68 -13.99 7.87
N PRO A 80 15.78 -14.72 8.13
CA PRO A 80 16.94 -14.17 8.82
C PRO A 80 17.46 -12.88 8.19
N VAL A 81 18.05 -12.03 9.04
CA VAL A 81 18.69 -10.78 8.62
C VAL A 81 19.95 -11.08 7.81
N THR A 82 20.10 -10.41 6.68
CA THR A 82 21.25 -10.50 5.77
C THR A 82 21.93 -9.13 5.64
N GLU A 83 23.25 -9.13 5.48
CA GLU A 83 24.03 -7.92 5.22
C GLU A 83 23.90 -7.47 3.75
N GLY A 84 23.98 -6.17 3.51
CA GLY A 84 23.83 -5.54 2.20
C GLY A 84 22.39 -5.29 1.77
N CYS A 85 22.25 -4.80 0.54
CA CYS A 85 20.96 -4.54 -0.11
C CYS A 85 20.24 -5.85 -0.49
N PRO A 86 18.90 -5.86 -0.52
CA PRO A 86 18.14 -6.98 -1.04
C PRO A 86 18.40 -7.17 -2.55
N ASP A 87 18.43 -8.43 -3.00
CA ASP A 87 18.46 -8.78 -4.43
C ASP A 87 17.01 -8.82 -4.94
N VAL A 88 16.65 -7.86 -5.79
CA VAL A 88 15.28 -7.61 -6.25
C VAL A 88 15.22 -7.67 -7.78
N ARG A 89 14.19 -8.31 -8.31
CA ARG A 89 13.89 -8.34 -9.74
C ARG A 89 12.48 -7.85 -9.98
N VAL A 90 12.32 -6.94 -10.93
CA VAL A 90 10.98 -6.50 -11.38
C VAL A 90 10.41 -7.56 -12.32
N VAL A 91 9.17 -7.97 -12.06
CA VAL A 91 8.48 -8.95 -12.90
C VAL A 91 7.60 -8.22 -13.91
N ARG A 92 7.68 -8.65 -15.18
CA ARG A 92 6.94 -8.03 -16.29
C ARG A 92 6.09 -9.06 -17.06
N THR A 93 5.02 -8.58 -17.69
CA THR A 93 4.24 -9.30 -18.70
C THR A 93 4.13 -8.41 -19.93
N GLY A 94 4.84 -8.75 -20.99
CA GLY A 94 5.14 -7.78 -22.06
C GLY A 94 5.90 -6.58 -21.49
N GLU A 95 5.45 -5.38 -21.82
CA GLU A 95 6.03 -4.12 -21.32
C GLU A 95 5.50 -3.72 -19.93
N ARG A 96 4.45 -4.40 -19.44
CA ARG A 96 3.80 -4.04 -18.17
C ARG A 96 4.53 -4.66 -16.98
N VAL A 97 4.87 -3.84 -15.99
CA VAL A 97 5.31 -4.31 -14.67
C VAL A 97 4.11 -4.88 -13.90
N VAL A 98 4.25 -6.12 -13.41
CA VAL A 98 3.18 -6.87 -12.71
C VAL A 98 3.54 -7.24 -11.27
N GLY A 99 4.77 -6.91 -10.83
CA GLY A 99 5.22 -7.14 -9.46
C GLY A 99 6.74 -7.15 -9.35
N LEU A 100 7.22 -7.79 -8.28
CA LEU A 100 8.63 -8.01 -7.99
C LEU A 100 8.88 -9.41 -7.42
N GLU A 101 10.11 -9.86 -7.52
CA GLU A 101 10.64 -11.03 -6.84
C GLU A 101 11.85 -10.60 -5.99
N VAL A 102 11.94 -11.12 -4.77
CA VAL A 102 13.02 -10.82 -3.83
C VAL A 102 13.70 -12.11 -3.43
N ARG A 103 15.03 -12.13 -3.45
CA ARG A 103 15.80 -13.32 -3.12
C ARG A 103 15.93 -13.48 -1.61
N THR A 104 15.58 -14.66 -1.10
CA THR A 104 15.80 -15.04 0.31
C THR A 104 17.28 -15.35 0.55
N PRO A 105 17.72 -15.40 1.83
CA PRO A 105 19.10 -15.77 2.17
C PRO A 105 19.50 -17.18 1.66
N GLU A 106 18.53 -18.09 1.55
CA GLU A 106 18.71 -19.45 1.03
C GLU A 106 18.75 -19.48 -0.52
N GLY A 107 18.61 -18.34 -1.17
CA GLY A 107 18.68 -18.19 -2.62
C GLY A 107 17.36 -18.43 -3.36
N THR A 108 16.25 -18.58 -2.65
CA THR A 108 14.90 -18.76 -3.24
C THR A 108 14.32 -17.41 -3.65
N TRP A 109 13.57 -17.33 -4.75
CA TRP A 109 12.87 -16.11 -5.16
C TRP A 109 11.43 -16.09 -4.64
N VAL A 110 11.10 -15.12 -3.79
CA VAL A 110 9.75 -14.90 -3.29
C VAL A 110 9.08 -13.82 -4.12
N ARG A 111 7.91 -14.15 -4.69
CA ARG A 111 7.17 -13.26 -5.58
C ARG A 111 6.10 -12.46 -4.84
N ALA A 112 6.05 -11.16 -5.12
CA ALA A 112 5.00 -10.25 -4.70
C ALA A 112 4.43 -9.54 -5.94
N GLY A 113 3.15 -9.71 -6.24
CA GLY A 113 2.60 -9.24 -7.51
C GLY A 113 1.32 -9.96 -7.90
N ALA A 114 0.79 -9.58 -9.06
CA ALA A 114 -0.21 -10.41 -9.72
C ALA A 114 0.44 -11.77 -10.02
N THR A 115 0.04 -12.79 -9.25
CA THR A 115 0.04 -14.14 -9.76
C THR A 115 -1.05 -14.12 -10.82
N SER A 116 -0.70 -14.33 -12.08
CA SER A 116 -1.72 -14.68 -13.05
C SER A 116 -2.44 -15.88 -12.47
N ARG A 117 -3.69 -15.73 -12.02
CA ARG A 117 -4.54 -16.89 -11.76
C ARG A 117 -4.53 -17.68 -13.06
N PRO A 118 -4.10 -18.96 -13.10
CA PRO A 118 -4.46 -19.79 -14.24
C PRO A 118 -5.99 -19.91 -14.21
N GLY A 119 -6.65 -19.35 -15.23
CA GLY A 119 -8.10 -19.52 -15.46
C GLY A 119 -9.01 -18.42 -14.91
N ARG A 120 -9.18 -17.36 -15.71
CA ARG A 120 -10.44 -17.22 -16.46
C ARG A 120 -10.05 -16.60 -17.79
N ALA A 121 -9.86 -17.45 -18.80
CA ALA A 121 -9.93 -16.99 -20.17
C ALA A 121 -11.31 -16.33 -20.32
N GLY A 122 -11.35 -15.00 -20.33
CA GLY A 122 -12.48 -14.30 -20.89
C GLY A 122 -12.46 -14.63 -22.37
N THR A 123 -13.31 -15.56 -22.79
CA THR A 123 -13.83 -15.53 -24.15
C THR A 123 -14.57 -14.18 -24.28
N PRO A 124 -14.18 -13.27 -25.17
CA PRO A 124 -15.15 -12.32 -25.69
C PRO A 124 -16.09 -13.12 -26.59
N GLU A 125 -17.06 -13.81 -25.97
CA GLU A 125 -18.16 -14.40 -26.70
C GLU A 125 -19.14 -13.28 -27.02
N SER A 126 -19.03 -12.81 -28.26
CA SER A 126 -20.04 -12.22 -29.12
C SER A 126 -21.27 -11.61 -28.44
N ALA A 127 -21.41 -10.30 -28.61
CA ALA A 127 -22.68 -9.60 -28.48
C ALA A 127 -23.80 -10.30 -29.27
N PRO A 128 -25.04 -10.31 -28.76
CA PRO A 128 -26.19 -10.21 -29.63
C PRO A 128 -26.54 -8.72 -29.79
N GLU A 129 -26.40 -8.23 -31.01
CA GLU A 129 -27.24 -7.13 -31.47
C GLU A 129 -28.69 -7.64 -31.49
N SER A 130 -29.57 -6.99 -30.74
CA SER A 130 -31.00 -7.02 -31.00
C SER A 130 -31.58 -5.68 -30.58
N ALA A 131 -31.71 -4.80 -31.58
CA ALA A 131 -32.57 -3.63 -31.53
C ALA A 131 -34.04 -4.07 -31.46
N GLY A 132 -34.87 -3.26 -30.80
CA GLY A 132 -36.32 -3.43 -30.68
C GLY A 132 -36.78 -2.92 -29.31
N ASP A 133 -36.82 -1.61 -29.12
CA ASP A 133 -38.04 -0.79 -29.27
C ASP A 133 -39.13 -1.14 -28.25
N SER A 134 -39.25 -0.31 -27.21
CA SER A 134 -40.51 0.08 -26.57
C SER A 134 -40.23 0.98 -25.36
N ALA A 135 -40.33 2.29 -25.55
CA ALA A 135 -40.95 3.18 -24.57
C ALA A 135 -42.30 3.60 -25.19
N PRO A 136 -43.41 3.71 -24.42
CA PRO A 136 -43.63 4.96 -23.68
C PRO A 136 -44.48 4.86 -22.39
N GLY A 137 -44.53 5.99 -21.65
CA GLY A 137 -45.65 6.42 -20.77
C GLY A 137 -45.42 6.17 -19.27
N SER A 138 -44.98 7.14 -18.46
CA SER A 138 -45.70 8.32 -17.92
C SER A 138 -46.84 7.99 -16.93
N ALA A 139 -46.64 8.29 -15.63
CA ALA A 139 -47.44 9.22 -14.81
C ALA A 139 -47.34 8.94 -13.30
N GLY A 140 -47.33 10.03 -12.49
CA GLY A 140 -47.64 10.05 -11.06
C GLY A 140 -46.39 10.19 -10.17
N GLU A 141 -45.81 11.37 -9.96
CA GLU A 141 -46.30 12.45 -9.09
C GLU A 141 -46.61 11.97 -7.67
N SER A 142 -45.74 12.33 -6.70
CA SER A 142 -46.10 12.75 -5.33
C SER A 142 -44.83 13.06 -4.53
N ALA A 143 -44.44 14.33 -4.50
CA ALA A 143 -44.04 14.98 -3.25
C ALA A 143 -45.19 15.94 -2.90
N PRO A 144 -45.53 16.13 -1.62
CA PRO A 144 -44.91 17.26 -0.93
C PRO A 144 -44.62 17.02 0.56
N GLU A 145 -44.10 18.09 1.13
CA GLU A 145 -43.36 18.32 2.37
C GLU A 145 -44.23 18.41 3.65
N SER A 146 -43.54 18.72 4.76
CA SER A 146 -44.00 19.48 5.95
C SER A 146 -44.49 18.62 7.12
N ALA A 147 -44.25 18.92 8.41
CA ALA A 147 -43.59 20.01 9.13
C ALA A 147 -43.39 19.57 10.61
N GLY A 148 -42.71 20.40 11.41
CA GLY A 148 -42.83 20.39 12.88
C GLY A 148 -41.48 20.46 13.60
N GLU A 149 -40.78 21.60 13.62
CA GLU A 149 -40.98 22.73 14.56
C GLU A 149 -40.46 22.39 15.98
N SER A 150 -39.23 22.79 16.29
CA SER A 150 -38.83 23.94 17.13
C SER A 150 -39.05 23.77 18.64
N ALA A 151 -37.98 23.95 19.42
CA ALA A 151 -38.03 24.84 20.57
C ALA A 151 -36.63 25.39 20.95
N PRO A 152 -36.55 26.61 21.51
CA PRO A 152 -35.33 27.38 21.69
C PRO A 152 -34.83 27.36 23.15
N GLY A 153 -33.65 27.93 23.38
CA GLY A 153 -33.13 28.15 24.74
C GLY A 153 -31.96 29.12 24.78
N SER A 154 -32.22 30.40 24.52
CA SER A 154 -31.28 31.48 24.87
C SER A 154 -31.32 31.75 26.37
N ALA A 155 -30.17 31.80 27.03
CA ALA A 155 -29.96 32.64 28.21
C ALA A 155 -28.49 33.01 28.35
N ALA A 156 -28.17 34.27 28.04
CA ALA A 156 -27.01 34.97 28.57
C ALA A 156 -27.20 35.25 30.07
N ARG A 157 -26.11 35.27 30.85
CA ARG A 157 -25.77 36.35 31.81
C ARG A 157 -24.50 36.03 32.61
N SER A 158 -23.56 36.97 32.51
CA SER A 158 -22.76 37.60 33.58
C SER A 158 -22.61 36.91 34.94
N GLY A 159 -21.36 36.75 35.38
CA GLY A 159 -21.02 36.45 36.77
C GLY A 159 -19.53 36.63 37.06
N GLN A 160 -19.18 37.83 37.54
CA GLN A 160 -17.91 38.20 38.16
C GLN A 160 -17.93 37.75 39.63
N ALA A 161 -16.80 37.26 40.16
CA ALA A 161 -16.31 37.35 41.56
C ALA A 161 -15.60 36.07 42.03
N GLY A 162 -14.39 36.25 42.58
CA GLY A 162 -13.52 35.24 43.15
C GLY A 162 -12.08 35.70 43.11
#